data_AF-A0A1H7M275-F1
#
_entry.id   AF-A0A1H7M275-F1
#
_cell.length_a   1.000
_cell.length_b   1.000
_cell.length_c   1.000
_cell.angle_alpha   90.00
_cell.angle_beta   90.00
_cell.angle_gamma   90.00
#
_symmetry.space_group_name_H-M   'P 1'
#
loop_
_entity.id
_entity.type
_entity.pdbx_description
1 polymer ?
#
loop_
_entity_poly.entity_id
_entity_poly.type
_entity_poly.pdbx_seq_one_letter_code
_entity_poly.pdbx_strand_id
1 'polypeptide(L)'
;MSREKTAPSAEVERLHEVLTRAFKQGDEAGARAVVFQLGKTERQRRTELEALLGSPLALARQAAVFGLETLGGAASARLLEQQLEAEEAREDLDGASVVEDIVRALGRIEAAGARASLVKRLERLVQREPELSDVNALARMLWRKRHPELIPAVQRSLARLSLPAPHGLHGLLVLLEKSPEALRGWGLDPAVPAADKSRVLALLEEELPEDWEAVLPAFLSAAQAWAEPVAPQGGEPAYFCERLLSLVLTHQERLFASAPEGFRSALRALARSLVQGPSMGCALRAAAVLKFAGAPEDAALLDAHCPADATFAQVFRNAARVLREKH
;
A
#
# COMPACT_ATOMS: atom_id res chain seq x y z
N MET A 1 -48.52 24.69 8.84
CA MET A 1 -48.00 24.29 7.52
C MET A 1 -47.47 22.88 7.61
N SER A 2 -48.36 21.91 7.38
CA SER A 2 -48.02 20.49 7.39
C SER A 2 -47.20 20.17 6.15
N ARG A 3 -45.98 19.67 6.30
CA ARG A 3 -45.21 19.10 5.20
C ARG A 3 -45.89 17.79 4.83
N GLU A 4 -46.63 17.77 3.72
CA GLU A 4 -47.03 16.53 3.05
C GLU A 4 -45.74 15.75 2.72
N LYS A 5 -45.53 14.63 3.43
CA LYS A 5 -44.64 13.57 2.98
C LYS A 5 -45.23 13.02 1.68
N THR A 6 -44.71 13.47 0.56
CA THR A 6 -45.04 12.94 -0.75
C THR A 6 -44.65 11.47 -0.76
N ALA A 7 -45.59 10.57 -1.01
CA ALA A 7 -45.31 9.14 -1.10
C ALA A 7 -44.24 8.89 -2.18
N PRO A 8 -43.29 7.97 -1.96
CA PRO A 8 -42.30 7.63 -2.99
C PRO A 8 -43.02 7.17 -4.25
N SER A 9 -42.55 7.63 -5.41
CA SER A 9 -43.14 7.19 -6.68
C SER A 9 -42.99 5.67 -6.84
N ALA A 10 -43.95 5.00 -7.48
CA ALA A 10 -43.90 3.55 -7.70
C ALA A 10 -42.64 3.07 -8.43
N GLU A 11 -41.94 3.96 -9.13
CA GLU A 11 -40.64 3.70 -9.74
C GLU A 11 -39.51 3.61 -8.70
N VAL A 12 -39.51 4.48 -7.69
CA VAL A 12 -38.51 4.49 -6.60
C VAL A 12 -38.64 3.25 -5.72
N GLU A 13 -39.87 2.85 -5.38
CA GLU A 13 -40.10 1.62 -4.61
C GLU A 13 -39.58 0.38 -5.34
N ARG A 14 -39.80 0.30 -6.66
CA ARG A 14 -39.21 -0.77 -7.50
C ARG A 14 -37.69 -0.73 -7.47
N LEU A 15 -37.07 0.45 -7.55
CA LEU A 15 -35.62 0.58 -7.47
C LEU A 15 -35.08 0.15 -6.09
N HIS A 16 -35.78 0.43 -5.00
CA HIS A 16 -35.41 -0.06 -3.66
C HIS A 16 -35.44 -1.58 -3.57
N GLU A 17 -36.47 -2.23 -4.12
CA GLU A 17 -36.56 -3.69 -4.18
C GLU A 17 -35.44 -4.30 -5.03
N VAL A 18 -35.15 -3.69 -6.19
CA VAL A 18 -34.07 -4.15 -7.09
C VAL A 18 -32.71 -3.98 -6.42
N LEU A 19 -32.45 -2.86 -5.75
CA LEU A 19 -31.23 -2.63 -4.98
C LEU A 19 -31.06 -3.68 -3.88
N THR A 20 -32.10 -3.89 -3.08
CA THR A 20 -32.09 -4.87 -1.97
C THR A 20 -31.84 -6.29 -2.49
N ARG A 21 -32.45 -6.64 -3.63
CA ARG A 21 -32.26 -7.94 -4.28
C ARG A 21 -30.85 -8.11 -4.82
N ALA A 22 -30.31 -7.12 -5.52
CA ALA A 22 -28.95 -7.16 -6.06
C ALA A 22 -27.92 -7.29 -4.94
N PHE A 23 -28.09 -6.50 -3.86
CA PHE A 23 -27.25 -6.61 -2.65
C PHE A 23 -27.32 -8.01 -2.04
N LYS A 24 -28.53 -8.56 -1.83
CA LYS A 24 -28.72 -9.92 -1.31
C LYS A 24 -28.03 -11.00 -2.14
N GLN A 25 -28.00 -10.82 -3.46
CA GLN A 25 -27.40 -11.76 -4.41
C GLN A 25 -25.88 -11.60 -4.53
N GLY A 26 -25.28 -10.61 -3.88
CA GLY A 26 -23.86 -10.29 -4.01
C GLY A 26 -23.50 -9.62 -5.35
N ASP A 27 -24.49 -9.17 -6.12
CA ASP A 27 -24.26 -8.42 -7.36
C ASP A 27 -23.95 -6.94 -7.03
N GLU A 28 -22.73 -6.67 -6.56
CA GLU A 28 -22.30 -5.32 -6.21
C GLU A 28 -22.32 -4.37 -7.42
N ALA A 29 -21.99 -4.86 -8.61
CA ALA A 29 -21.96 -4.04 -9.82
C ALA A 29 -23.37 -3.58 -10.20
N GLY A 30 -24.33 -4.51 -10.19
CA GLY A 30 -25.75 -4.20 -10.37
C GLY A 30 -26.29 -3.28 -9.28
N ALA A 31 -25.98 -3.56 -8.01
CA ALA A 31 -26.40 -2.72 -6.88
C ALA A 31 -25.88 -1.28 -7.03
N ARG A 32 -24.60 -1.08 -7.39
CA ARG A 32 -24.04 0.26 -7.64
C ARG A 32 -24.77 0.97 -8.78
N ALA A 33 -25.04 0.25 -9.89
CA ALA A 33 -25.77 0.83 -11.01
C ALA A 33 -27.16 1.34 -10.60
N VAL A 34 -27.86 0.60 -9.74
CA VAL A 34 -29.17 1.00 -9.21
C VAL A 34 -29.07 2.23 -8.32
N VAL A 35 -28.04 2.34 -7.47
CA VAL A 35 -27.80 3.54 -6.64
C VAL A 35 -27.72 4.82 -7.49
N PHE A 36 -27.06 4.74 -8.66
CA PHE A 36 -26.97 5.89 -9.58
C PHE A 36 -28.27 6.18 -10.34
N GLN A 37 -29.23 5.25 -10.35
CA GLN A 37 -30.57 5.41 -10.95
C GLN A 37 -31.62 5.96 -9.95
N LEU A 38 -31.41 5.86 -8.64
CA LEU A 38 -32.35 6.36 -7.61
C LEU A 38 -32.65 7.87 -7.71
N GLY A 39 -31.84 8.64 -8.42
CA GLY A 39 -32.07 10.06 -8.60
C GLY A 39 -31.14 10.68 -9.63
N LYS A 40 -31.55 11.85 -10.15
CA LYS A 40 -30.75 12.62 -11.11
C LYS A 40 -29.57 13.33 -10.45
N THR A 41 -29.73 13.70 -9.18
CA THR A 41 -28.70 14.38 -8.38
C THR A 41 -28.25 13.52 -7.21
N GLU A 42 -27.02 13.72 -6.76
CA GLU A 42 -26.47 13.03 -5.58
C GLU A 42 -27.32 13.27 -4.32
N ARG A 43 -27.87 14.49 -4.16
CA ARG A 43 -28.78 14.82 -3.06
C ARG A 43 -30.04 13.96 -3.09
N GLN A 44 -30.68 13.82 -4.25
CA GLN A 44 -31.86 12.97 -4.40
C GLN A 44 -31.54 11.51 -4.08
N ARG A 45 -30.46 10.97 -4.65
CA ARG A 45 -30.02 9.59 -4.36
C ARG A 45 -29.83 9.36 -2.86
N ARG A 46 -29.17 10.31 -2.17
CA ARG A 46 -28.99 10.23 -0.71
C ARG A 46 -30.31 10.27 0.04
N THR A 47 -31.26 11.13 -0.36
CA THR A 47 -32.58 11.18 0.26
C THR A 47 -33.35 9.87 0.10
N GLU A 48 -33.26 9.21 -1.05
CA GLU A 48 -33.92 7.89 -1.24
C GLU A 48 -33.24 6.80 -0.38
N LEU A 49 -31.91 6.81 -0.29
CA LEU A 49 -31.18 5.88 0.58
C LEU A 49 -31.47 6.13 2.07
N GLU A 50 -31.60 7.38 2.49
CA GLU A 50 -32.02 7.76 3.85
C GLU A 50 -33.44 7.24 4.16
N ALA A 51 -34.36 7.31 3.20
CA ALA A 51 -35.68 6.70 3.36
C ALA A 51 -35.59 5.18 3.52
N LEU A 52 -34.70 4.53 2.76
CA LEU A 52 -34.49 3.08 2.83
C LEU A 52 -33.83 2.63 4.15
N LEU A 53 -33.00 3.47 4.79
CA LEU A 53 -32.49 3.24 6.15
C LEU A 53 -33.62 3.21 7.20
N GLY A 54 -34.76 3.86 6.93
CA GLY A 54 -35.95 3.78 7.78
C GLY A 54 -36.73 2.46 7.66
N SER A 55 -36.32 1.56 6.77
CA SER A 55 -37.05 0.31 6.51
C SER A 55 -37.08 -0.62 7.73
N PRO A 56 -38.21 -1.32 7.99
CA PRO A 56 -38.25 -2.36 9.01
C PRO A 56 -37.34 -3.55 8.66
N LEU A 57 -37.05 -3.76 7.38
CA LEU A 57 -36.23 -4.89 6.92
C LEU A 57 -34.74 -4.56 7.03
N ALA A 58 -33.99 -5.31 7.84
CA ALA A 58 -32.55 -5.10 8.01
C ALA A 58 -31.79 -5.19 6.68
N LEU A 59 -32.13 -6.15 5.83
CA LEU A 59 -31.52 -6.29 4.49
C LEU A 59 -31.69 -5.04 3.61
N ALA A 60 -32.83 -4.34 3.73
CA ALA A 60 -33.04 -3.08 3.01
C ALA A 60 -32.17 -1.96 3.60
N ARG A 61 -32.01 -1.91 4.94
CA ARG A 61 -31.08 -0.99 5.60
C ARG A 61 -29.63 -1.25 5.21
N GLN A 62 -29.20 -2.51 5.18
CA GLN A 62 -27.86 -2.89 4.70
C GLN A 62 -27.62 -2.48 3.24
N ALA A 63 -28.62 -2.67 2.37
CA ALA A 63 -28.54 -2.22 0.99
C ALA A 63 -28.47 -0.68 0.88
N ALA A 64 -29.14 0.04 1.78
CA ALA A 64 -29.02 1.50 1.87
C ALA A 64 -27.64 1.94 2.37
N VAL A 65 -27.05 1.25 3.34
CA VAL A 65 -25.67 1.47 3.82
C VAL A 65 -24.68 1.28 2.67
N PHE A 66 -24.80 0.21 1.90
CA PHE A 66 -24.01 -0.02 0.69
C PHE A 66 -24.18 1.13 -0.33
N GLY A 67 -25.39 1.63 -0.51
CA GLY A 67 -25.65 2.78 -1.38
C GLY A 67 -24.97 4.06 -0.90
N LEU A 68 -25.00 4.33 0.41
CA LEU A 68 -24.34 5.50 1.00
C LEU A 68 -22.82 5.39 0.96
N GLU A 69 -22.26 4.19 1.14
CA GLU A 69 -20.85 3.88 0.88
C GLU A 69 -20.48 4.20 -0.57
N THR A 70 -21.31 3.75 -1.52
CA THR A 70 -21.11 3.95 -2.96
C THR A 70 -21.13 5.42 -3.35
N LEU A 71 -22.03 6.22 -2.77
CA LEU A 71 -22.03 7.67 -2.96
C LEU A 71 -20.82 8.34 -2.29
N GLY A 72 -20.42 7.82 -1.13
CA GLY A 72 -19.30 8.33 -0.34
C GLY A 72 -19.49 9.77 0.14
N GLY A 73 -18.39 10.37 0.57
CA GLY A 73 -18.33 11.77 1.01
C GLY A 73 -18.86 12.03 2.44
N ALA A 74 -18.56 13.24 2.94
CA ALA A 74 -18.82 13.61 4.33
C ALA A 74 -20.31 13.62 4.69
N ALA A 75 -21.19 13.91 3.73
CA ALA A 75 -22.64 13.91 3.97
C ALA A 75 -23.20 12.49 4.16
N SER A 76 -22.68 11.51 3.40
CA SER A 76 -23.07 10.10 3.56
C SER A 76 -22.46 9.52 4.83
N ALA A 77 -21.21 9.88 5.18
CA ALA A 77 -20.59 9.50 6.45
C ALA A 77 -21.39 9.99 7.66
N ARG A 78 -21.76 11.28 7.70
CA ARG A 78 -22.60 11.82 8.79
C ARG A 78 -23.94 11.12 8.94
N LEU A 79 -24.57 10.77 7.82
CA LEU A 79 -25.84 10.04 7.86
C LEU A 79 -25.66 8.62 8.43
N LEU A 80 -24.57 7.94 8.05
CA LEU A 80 -24.22 6.63 8.58
C LEU A 80 -23.85 6.69 10.07
N GLU A 81 -23.15 7.72 10.53
CA GLU A 81 -22.88 7.96 11.97
C GLU A 81 -24.18 8.11 12.77
N GLN A 82 -25.14 8.91 12.27
CA GLN A 82 -26.45 9.05 12.90
C GLN A 82 -27.24 7.73 12.91
N GLN A 83 -27.15 6.96 11.82
CA GLN A 83 -27.80 5.66 11.74
C GLN A 83 -27.16 4.63 12.68
N LEU A 84 -25.84 4.71 12.90
CA LEU A 84 -25.14 3.82 13.83
C LEU A 84 -25.72 3.95 15.24
N GLU A 85 -25.86 5.18 15.74
CA GLU A 85 -26.49 5.46 17.03
C GLU A 85 -27.92 4.90 17.10
N ALA A 86 -28.67 5.00 16.00
CA ALA A 86 -30.05 4.52 15.93
C ALA A 86 -30.16 2.98 15.90
N GLU A 87 -29.25 2.27 15.21
CA GLU A 87 -29.23 0.80 15.17
C GLU A 87 -28.68 0.21 16.47
N GLU A 88 -27.69 0.84 17.10
CA GLU A 88 -27.18 0.41 18.41
C GLU A 88 -28.26 0.53 19.50
N ALA A 89 -29.12 1.54 19.42
CA ALA A 89 -30.23 1.73 20.36
C ALA A 89 -31.43 0.79 20.12
N ARG A 90 -31.48 0.05 19.00
CA ARG A 90 -32.64 -0.82 18.66
C ARG A 90 -32.66 -2.14 19.42
N GLU A 91 -31.52 -2.61 19.92
CA GLU A 91 -31.37 -3.89 20.65
C GLU A 91 -32.03 -5.09 19.94
N ASP A 92 -32.20 -5.04 18.61
CA ASP A 92 -32.77 -6.13 17.80
C ASP A 92 -31.67 -7.06 17.24
N LEU A 93 -32.00 -8.34 17.05
CA LEU A 93 -31.04 -9.34 16.56
C LEU A 93 -30.53 -9.03 15.14
N ASP A 94 -31.33 -8.33 14.34
CA ASP A 94 -30.99 -8.00 12.97
C ASP A 94 -30.11 -6.73 12.86
N GLY A 95 -30.14 -5.85 13.85
CA GLY A 95 -29.41 -4.58 13.88
C GLY A 95 -27.89 -4.74 13.98
N ALA A 96 -27.41 -5.81 14.62
CA ALA A 96 -25.98 -6.09 14.72
C ALA A 96 -25.31 -6.23 13.33
N SER A 97 -26.00 -6.89 12.38
CA SER A 97 -25.50 -7.03 11.01
C SER A 97 -25.43 -5.69 10.27
N VAL A 98 -26.39 -4.79 10.52
CA VAL A 98 -26.43 -3.46 9.93
C VAL A 98 -25.34 -2.58 10.54
N VAL A 99 -25.11 -2.64 11.85
CA VAL A 99 -24.04 -1.95 12.57
C VAL A 99 -22.67 -2.31 11.98
N GLU A 100 -22.38 -3.60 11.77
CA GLU A 100 -21.13 -4.04 11.14
C GLU A 100 -20.94 -3.45 9.74
N ASP A 101 -21.99 -3.44 8.93
CA ASP A 101 -21.95 -2.85 7.59
C ASP A 101 -21.75 -1.34 7.64
N ILE A 102 -22.36 -0.64 8.60
CA ILE A 102 -22.19 0.81 8.82
C ILE A 102 -20.74 1.13 9.18
N VAL A 103 -20.17 0.43 10.17
CA VAL A 103 -18.78 0.65 10.60
C VAL A 103 -17.81 0.39 9.44
N ARG A 104 -18.04 -0.68 8.67
CA ARG A 104 -17.24 -1.00 7.48
C ARG A 104 -17.36 0.10 6.41
N ALA A 105 -18.57 0.58 6.14
CA ALA A 105 -18.82 1.64 5.18
C ALA A 105 -18.14 2.95 5.58
N LEU A 106 -18.24 3.36 6.85
CA LEU A 106 -17.58 4.56 7.39
C LEU A 106 -16.06 4.51 7.18
N GLY A 107 -15.43 3.39 7.53
CA GLY A 107 -13.99 3.21 7.32
C GLY A 107 -13.58 3.31 5.84
N ARG A 108 -14.39 2.77 4.92
CA ARG A 108 -14.16 2.85 3.47
C ARG A 108 -14.31 4.29 2.94
N ILE A 109 -15.33 5.02 3.41
CA ILE A 109 -15.56 6.43 3.03
C ILE A 109 -14.40 7.31 3.48
N GLU A 110 -13.93 7.14 4.73
CA GLU A 110 -12.79 7.90 5.26
C GLU A 110 -11.53 7.64 4.43
N ALA A 111 -11.24 6.36 4.15
CA ALA A 111 -10.10 5.97 3.34
C ALA A 111 -10.17 6.58 1.92
N ALA A 112 -11.35 6.59 1.29
CA ALA A 112 -11.57 7.22 -0.01
C ALA A 112 -11.36 8.74 0.04
N GLY A 113 -11.84 9.40 1.09
CA GLY A 113 -11.63 10.83 1.33
C GLY A 113 -10.14 11.19 1.47
N ALA A 114 -9.38 10.40 2.23
CA ALA A 114 -7.94 10.56 2.40
C ALA A 114 -7.20 10.41 1.05
N ARG A 115 -7.55 9.39 0.24
CA ARG A 115 -6.99 9.21 -1.11
C ARG A 115 -7.29 10.40 -2.02
N ALA A 116 -8.53 10.88 -2.04
CA ALA A 116 -8.93 12.02 -2.86
C ALA A 116 -8.15 13.30 -2.47
N SER A 117 -7.88 13.51 -1.19
CA SER A 117 -7.05 14.62 -0.71
C SER A 117 -5.60 14.53 -1.22
N LEU A 118 -5.01 13.33 -1.19
CA LEU A 118 -3.66 13.08 -1.71
C LEU A 118 -3.60 13.28 -3.24
N VAL A 119 -4.63 12.84 -3.98
CA VAL A 119 -4.72 13.09 -5.43
C VAL A 119 -4.80 14.59 -5.72
N LYS A 120 -5.64 15.35 -5.00
CA LYS A 120 -5.68 16.83 -5.15
C LYS A 120 -4.35 17.49 -4.78
N ARG A 121 -3.61 16.94 -3.81
CA ARG A 121 -2.25 17.41 -3.48
C ARG A 121 -1.30 17.12 -4.64
N LEU A 122 -1.37 15.94 -5.25
CA LEU A 122 -0.57 15.57 -6.42
C LEU A 122 -0.85 16.51 -7.60
N GLU A 123 -2.13 16.72 -7.93
CA GLU A 123 -2.53 17.61 -9.03
C GLU A 123 -2.06 19.05 -8.84
N ARG A 124 -2.06 19.57 -7.60
CA ARG A 124 -1.50 20.89 -7.26
C ARG A 124 0.02 20.92 -7.34
N LEU A 125 0.68 19.85 -6.91
CA LEU A 125 2.14 19.74 -6.92
C LEU A 125 2.67 19.76 -8.36
N VAL A 126 2.03 19.03 -9.27
CA VAL A 126 2.35 18.98 -10.70
C VAL A 126 2.27 20.38 -11.37
N GLN A 127 1.46 21.30 -10.83
CA GLN A 127 1.30 22.65 -11.38
C GLN A 127 2.38 23.65 -10.94
N ARG A 128 3.25 23.31 -9.98
CA ARG A 128 4.11 24.27 -9.27
C ARG A 128 5.61 23.96 -9.38
N GLU A 129 6.07 23.36 -10.48
CA GLU A 129 7.47 22.93 -10.67
C GLU A 129 8.01 22.16 -9.45
N PRO A 130 7.57 20.92 -9.26
CA PRO A 130 7.77 20.25 -7.99
C PRO A 130 9.21 19.77 -7.79
N GLU A 131 9.66 19.75 -6.53
CA GLU A 131 10.92 19.11 -6.17
C GLU A 131 10.78 17.58 -6.13
N LEU A 132 11.89 16.88 -6.39
CA LEU A 132 11.95 15.42 -6.34
C LEU A 132 11.60 14.87 -4.94
N SER A 133 12.01 15.59 -3.88
CA SER A 133 11.72 15.27 -2.48
C SER A 133 10.21 15.21 -2.21
N ASP A 134 9.47 16.23 -2.66
CA ASP A 134 8.02 16.33 -2.50
C ASP A 134 7.28 15.22 -3.24
N VAL A 135 7.70 14.93 -4.48
CA VAL A 135 7.09 13.87 -5.30
C VAL A 135 7.33 12.50 -4.67
N ASN A 136 8.54 12.24 -4.16
CA ASN A 136 8.86 10.99 -3.49
C ASN A 136 8.09 10.84 -2.16
N ALA A 137 7.98 11.90 -1.37
CA ALA A 137 7.17 11.89 -0.15
C ALA A 137 5.69 11.61 -0.45
N LEU A 138 5.15 12.23 -1.50
CA LEU A 138 3.77 12.01 -1.91
C LEU A 138 3.51 10.61 -2.45
N ALA A 139 4.46 10.04 -3.20
CA ALA A 139 4.39 8.65 -3.66
C ALA A 139 4.31 7.66 -2.48
N ARG A 140 5.11 7.87 -1.43
CA ARG A 140 5.04 7.06 -0.20
C ARG A 140 3.68 7.17 0.50
N MET A 141 3.14 8.39 0.64
CA MET A 141 1.81 8.58 1.24
C MET A 141 0.70 7.91 0.42
N LEU A 142 0.77 7.99 -0.91
CA LEU A 142 -0.16 7.31 -1.80
C LEU A 142 -0.04 5.79 -1.72
N TRP A 143 1.19 5.25 -1.56
CA TRP A 143 1.42 3.82 -1.36
C TRP A 143 0.78 3.28 -0.08
N ARG A 144 0.89 4.02 1.03
CA ARG A 144 0.19 3.68 2.30
C ARG A 144 -1.32 3.67 2.18
N LYS A 145 -1.86 4.36 1.17
CA LYS A 145 -3.29 4.43 0.86
C LYS A 145 -3.57 3.84 -0.53
N ARG A 146 -2.78 2.86 -0.96
CA ARG A 146 -2.85 2.25 -2.30
C ARG A 146 -4.25 1.75 -2.61
N HIS A 147 -4.69 2.01 -3.84
CA HIS A 147 -5.94 1.53 -4.39
C HIS A 147 -5.86 1.60 -5.92
N PRO A 148 -6.47 0.66 -6.68
CA PRO A 148 -6.44 0.69 -8.15
C PRO A 148 -6.98 1.99 -8.76
N GLU A 149 -7.91 2.67 -8.10
CA GLU A 149 -8.43 3.99 -8.51
C GLU A 149 -7.35 5.09 -8.60
N LEU A 150 -6.19 4.89 -7.97
CA LEU A 150 -5.08 5.85 -8.05
C LEU A 150 -4.39 5.83 -9.42
N ILE A 151 -4.46 4.72 -10.16
CA ILE A 151 -3.71 4.52 -11.42
C ILE A 151 -3.96 5.67 -12.41
N PRO A 152 -5.21 6.03 -12.76
CA PRO A 152 -5.45 7.08 -13.76
C PRO A 152 -4.93 8.45 -13.29
N ALA A 153 -5.00 8.75 -11.99
CA ALA A 153 -4.49 10.01 -11.44
C ALA A 153 -2.96 10.07 -11.47
N VAL A 154 -2.29 8.96 -11.15
CA VAL A 154 -0.83 8.85 -11.21
C VAL A 154 -0.34 8.95 -12.66
N GLN A 155 -0.96 8.24 -13.60
CA GLN A 155 -0.61 8.31 -15.04
C GLN A 155 -0.75 9.74 -15.60
N ARG A 156 -1.89 10.41 -15.33
CA ARG A 156 -2.09 11.81 -15.74
C ARG A 156 -1.05 12.76 -15.14
N SER A 157 -0.63 12.50 -13.91
CA SER A 157 0.38 13.33 -13.24
C SER A 157 1.76 13.10 -13.85
N LEU A 158 2.15 11.86 -14.08
CA LEU A 158 3.41 11.51 -14.77
C LEU A 158 3.50 12.14 -16.16
N ALA A 159 2.42 12.12 -16.93
CA ALA A 159 2.38 12.74 -18.26
C ALA A 159 2.57 14.27 -18.25
N ARG A 160 2.38 14.93 -17.10
CA ARG A 160 2.46 16.40 -16.95
C ARG A 160 3.68 16.86 -16.17
N LEU A 161 4.38 15.95 -15.48
CA LEU A 161 5.55 16.29 -14.69
C LEU A 161 6.75 16.54 -15.61
N SER A 162 7.45 17.64 -15.35
CA SER A 162 8.71 17.99 -16.00
C SER A 162 9.95 17.36 -15.34
N LEU A 163 9.76 16.60 -14.27
CA LEU A 163 10.87 16.01 -13.50
C LEU A 163 11.56 14.87 -14.27
N PRO A 164 12.90 14.75 -14.19
CA PRO A 164 13.63 13.62 -14.76
C PRO A 164 13.17 12.29 -14.17
N ALA A 165 12.85 11.33 -15.04
CA ALA A 165 12.59 9.95 -14.66
C ALA A 165 13.91 9.18 -14.38
N PRO A 166 13.89 8.14 -13.53
CA PRO A 166 12.77 7.65 -12.75
C PRO A 166 12.71 8.23 -11.33
N HIS A 167 11.48 8.42 -10.82
CA HIS A 167 11.19 8.95 -9.47
C HIS A 167 10.06 8.18 -8.78
N GLY A 168 9.68 8.55 -7.55
CA GLY A 168 8.76 7.79 -6.70
C GLY A 168 7.42 7.43 -7.35
N LEU A 169 6.82 8.33 -8.15
CA LEU A 169 5.58 8.02 -8.87
C LEU A 169 5.73 6.95 -9.96
N HIS A 170 6.91 6.80 -10.58
CA HIS A 170 7.17 5.70 -11.51
C HIS A 170 7.16 4.36 -10.75
N GLY A 171 7.83 4.30 -9.60
CA GLY A 171 7.77 3.13 -8.72
C GLY A 171 6.35 2.82 -8.23
N LEU A 172 5.59 3.86 -7.88
CA LEU A 172 4.19 3.72 -7.44
C LEU A 172 3.32 3.15 -8.56
N LEU A 173 3.47 3.66 -9.78
CA LEU A 173 2.70 3.17 -10.92
C LEU A 173 2.97 1.68 -11.16
N VAL A 174 4.25 1.27 -11.15
CA VAL A 174 4.63 -0.14 -11.29
C VAL A 174 3.98 -1.01 -10.22
N LEU A 175 3.96 -0.55 -8.96
CA LEU A 175 3.34 -1.28 -7.85
C LEU A 175 1.80 -1.33 -7.94
N LEU A 176 1.16 -0.31 -8.50
CA LEU A 176 -0.30 -0.30 -8.66
C LEU A 176 -0.77 -1.14 -9.86
N GLU A 177 0.02 -1.21 -10.92
CA GLU A 177 -0.35 -1.90 -12.16
C GLU A 177 -0.01 -3.40 -12.16
N LYS A 178 1.04 -3.81 -11.44
CA LYS A 178 1.52 -5.20 -11.46
C LYS A 178 0.94 -5.99 -10.29
N SER A 179 0.47 -7.21 -10.56
CA SER A 179 0.29 -8.21 -9.51
C SER A 179 1.65 -8.62 -8.91
N PRO A 180 1.70 -9.24 -7.72
CA PRO A 180 2.94 -9.75 -7.14
C PRO A 180 3.73 -10.67 -8.10
N GLU A 181 3.04 -11.55 -8.85
CA GLU A 181 3.65 -12.45 -9.83
C GLU A 181 4.24 -11.68 -11.01
N ALA A 182 3.50 -10.70 -11.54
CA ALA A 182 3.98 -9.84 -12.61
C ALA A 182 5.18 -8.98 -12.16
N LEU A 183 5.18 -8.52 -10.90
CA LEU A 183 6.32 -7.79 -10.35
C LEU A 183 7.53 -8.71 -10.17
N ARG A 184 7.34 -9.98 -9.78
CA ARG A 184 8.44 -10.96 -9.70
C ARG A 184 9.14 -11.12 -11.05
N GLY A 185 8.38 -11.29 -12.13
CA GLY A 185 8.94 -11.35 -13.48
C GLY A 185 9.67 -10.06 -13.87
N TRP A 186 9.07 -8.90 -13.58
CA TRP A 186 9.69 -7.59 -13.82
C TRP A 186 10.98 -7.36 -13.01
N GLY A 187 11.03 -7.86 -11.77
CA GLY A 187 12.21 -7.77 -10.91
C GLY A 187 13.39 -8.61 -11.41
N LEU A 188 13.11 -9.75 -12.05
CA LEU A 188 14.12 -10.62 -12.67
C LEU A 188 14.59 -10.14 -14.04
N ASP A 189 13.80 -9.32 -14.73
CA ASP A 189 14.13 -8.85 -16.08
C ASP A 189 15.42 -8.01 -16.07
N PRO A 190 16.48 -8.42 -16.78
CA PRO A 190 17.74 -7.68 -16.87
C PRO A 190 17.62 -6.40 -17.71
N ALA A 191 16.60 -6.28 -18.56
CA ALA A 191 16.36 -5.08 -19.35
C ALA A 191 15.84 -3.91 -18.51
N VAL A 192 15.29 -4.18 -17.32
CA VAL A 192 14.81 -3.15 -16.39
C VAL A 192 16.00 -2.55 -15.62
N PRO A 193 16.23 -1.23 -15.71
CA PRO A 193 17.34 -0.57 -15.03
C PRO A 193 17.26 -0.64 -13.49
N ALA A 194 18.43 -0.63 -12.85
CA ALA A 194 18.55 -0.57 -11.38
C ALA A 194 17.85 0.65 -10.77
N ALA A 195 17.84 1.78 -11.49
CA ALA A 195 17.17 3.01 -11.05
C ALA A 195 15.65 2.79 -10.86
N ASP A 196 14.99 2.15 -11.83
CA ASP A 196 13.56 1.84 -11.76
C ASP A 196 13.25 0.86 -10.63
N LYS A 197 14.03 -0.23 -10.52
CA LYS A 197 13.88 -1.21 -9.43
C LYS A 197 14.07 -0.56 -8.06
N SER A 198 14.99 0.40 -7.95
CA SER A 198 15.22 1.16 -6.70
C SER A 198 14.03 2.02 -6.28
N ARG A 199 13.26 2.58 -7.24
CA ARG A 199 12.04 3.35 -6.92
C ARG A 199 10.93 2.46 -6.36
N VAL A 200 10.82 1.24 -6.86
CA VAL A 200 9.90 0.23 -6.31
C VAL A 200 10.32 -0.17 -4.89
N LEU A 201 11.60 -0.50 -4.68
CA LEU A 201 12.12 -0.87 -3.37
C LEU A 201 11.95 0.26 -2.33
N ALA A 202 12.13 1.52 -2.72
CA ALA A 202 11.96 2.66 -1.82
C ALA A 202 10.52 2.86 -1.33
N LEU A 203 9.52 2.34 -2.06
CA LEU A 203 8.11 2.34 -1.63
C LEU A 203 7.78 1.10 -0.80
N LEU A 204 8.33 -0.06 -1.17
CA LEU A 204 8.18 -1.27 -0.35
C LEU A 204 8.90 -1.17 1.00
N GLU A 205 9.99 -0.40 1.09
CA GLU A 205 10.65 -0.04 2.36
C GLU A 205 9.68 0.68 3.30
N GLU A 206 8.82 1.56 2.76
CA GLU A 206 7.82 2.30 3.54
C GLU A 206 6.71 1.40 4.08
N GLU A 207 6.15 0.53 3.23
CA GLU A 207 5.17 -0.46 3.64
C GLU A 207 5.29 -1.69 2.74
N LEU A 208 5.53 -2.86 3.32
CA LEU A 208 5.58 -4.12 2.61
C LEU A 208 4.30 -4.92 2.91
N PRO A 209 3.38 -5.09 1.95
CA PRO A 209 2.23 -5.97 2.13
C PRO A 209 2.66 -7.44 2.17
N GLU A 210 1.91 -8.29 2.87
CA GLU A 210 2.26 -9.72 3.06
C GLU A 210 2.39 -10.48 1.73
N ASP A 211 1.44 -10.29 0.80
CA ASP A 211 1.45 -10.94 -0.51
C ASP A 211 2.70 -10.58 -1.36
N TRP A 212 3.41 -9.51 -0.99
CA TRP A 212 4.54 -8.97 -1.75
C TRP A 212 5.89 -9.48 -1.23
N GLU A 213 5.94 -10.19 -0.10
CA GLU A 213 7.16 -10.82 0.41
C GLU A 213 7.73 -11.85 -0.59
N ALA A 214 6.84 -12.56 -1.29
CA ALA A 214 7.20 -13.54 -2.30
C ALA A 214 7.85 -12.93 -3.57
N VAL A 215 7.96 -11.60 -3.64
CA VAL A 215 8.65 -10.87 -4.71
C VAL A 215 10.11 -10.59 -4.34
N LEU A 216 10.46 -10.51 -3.05
CA LEU A 216 11.82 -10.18 -2.60
C LEU A 216 12.92 -11.11 -3.15
N PRO A 217 12.72 -12.42 -3.30
CA PRO A 217 13.72 -13.29 -3.92
C PRO A 217 14.13 -12.86 -5.34
N ALA A 218 13.21 -12.30 -6.13
CA ALA A 218 13.53 -11.79 -7.48
C ALA A 218 14.45 -10.57 -7.43
N PHE A 219 14.17 -9.61 -6.54
CA PHE A 219 15.03 -8.44 -6.35
C PHE A 219 16.39 -8.82 -5.76
N LEU A 220 16.42 -9.83 -4.89
CA LEU A 220 17.66 -10.38 -4.34
C LEU A 220 18.51 -11.03 -5.43
N SER A 221 17.91 -11.82 -6.32
CA SER A 221 18.61 -12.39 -7.48
C SER A 221 19.17 -11.31 -8.40
N ALA A 222 18.41 -10.24 -8.66
CA ALA A 222 18.92 -9.09 -9.42
C ALA A 222 20.09 -8.38 -8.72
N ALA A 223 20.04 -8.21 -7.39
CA ALA A 223 21.14 -7.63 -6.62
C ALA A 223 22.41 -8.50 -6.70
N GLN A 224 22.27 -9.81 -6.60
CA GLN A 224 23.39 -10.75 -6.71
C GLN A 224 24.04 -10.67 -8.10
N ALA A 225 23.25 -10.64 -9.17
CA ALA A 225 23.76 -10.49 -10.53
C ALA A 225 24.58 -9.21 -10.74
N TRP A 226 24.32 -8.14 -9.97
CA TRP A 226 25.09 -6.89 -10.00
C TRP A 226 26.27 -6.87 -9.03
N ALA A 227 26.28 -7.75 -8.03
CA ALA A 227 27.34 -7.85 -7.04
C ALA A 227 28.41 -8.90 -7.40
N GLU A 228 28.17 -9.75 -8.39
CA GLU A 228 29.12 -10.77 -8.84
C GLU A 228 30.05 -10.26 -9.95
N PRO A 229 31.37 -10.55 -9.89
CA PRO A 229 32.10 -11.18 -8.78
C PRO A 229 32.52 -10.18 -7.68
N VAL A 230 32.41 -8.88 -7.95
CA VAL A 230 32.80 -7.79 -7.04
C VAL A 230 31.66 -6.79 -6.93
N ALA A 231 31.39 -6.35 -5.71
CA ALA A 231 30.35 -5.37 -5.42
C ALA A 231 30.50 -4.09 -6.28
N PRO A 232 29.38 -3.46 -6.68
CA PRO A 232 29.41 -2.29 -7.54
C PRO A 232 30.18 -1.13 -6.91
N GLN A 233 31.01 -0.45 -7.72
CA GLN A 233 31.85 0.65 -7.27
C GLN A 233 31.08 1.95 -6.93
N GLY A 234 29.75 1.95 -7.14
CA GLY A 234 28.87 3.08 -6.89
C GLY A 234 27.70 3.11 -7.88
N GLY A 235 26.98 4.23 -7.91
CA GLY A 235 25.88 4.44 -8.85
C GLY A 235 24.60 3.66 -8.53
N GLU A 236 23.75 3.49 -9.54
CA GLU A 236 22.41 2.90 -9.39
C GLU A 236 22.42 1.44 -8.89
N PRO A 237 23.33 0.55 -9.31
CA PRO A 237 23.36 -0.81 -8.76
C PRO A 237 23.72 -0.84 -7.26
N ALA A 238 24.64 0.02 -6.82
CA ALA A 238 24.96 0.14 -5.40
C ALA A 238 23.78 0.75 -4.63
N TYR A 239 23.14 1.78 -5.17
CA TYR A 239 21.94 2.37 -4.56
C TYR A 239 20.78 1.37 -4.46
N PHE A 240 20.59 0.53 -5.47
CA PHE A 240 19.61 -0.55 -5.44
C PHE A 240 19.89 -1.55 -4.32
N CYS A 241 21.12 -2.05 -4.22
CA CYS A 241 21.53 -2.94 -3.13
C CYS A 241 21.32 -2.28 -1.77
N GLU A 242 21.67 -0.99 -1.63
CA GLU A 242 21.42 -0.24 -0.42
C GLU A 242 19.92 -0.23 -0.06
N ARG A 243 19.03 0.08 -1.01
CA ARG A 243 17.58 0.09 -0.81
C ARG A 243 17.03 -1.28 -0.45
N LEU A 244 17.52 -2.34 -1.10
CA LEU A 244 17.10 -3.71 -0.80
C LEU A 244 17.43 -4.10 0.64
N LEU A 245 18.68 -3.84 1.08
CA LEU A 245 19.07 -4.13 2.46
C LEU A 245 18.35 -3.23 3.45
N SER A 246 18.09 -1.97 3.11
CA SER A 246 17.28 -1.05 3.89
C SER A 246 15.87 -1.62 4.12
N LEU A 247 15.20 -2.06 3.07
CA LEU A 247 13.88 -2.71 3.15
C LEU A 247 13.93 -3.94 4.07
N VAL A 248 14.92 -4.82 3.88
CA VAL A 248 15.06 -6.04 4.70
C VAL A 248 15.23 -5.71 6.18
N LEU A 249 16.03 -4.69 6.50
CA LEU A 249 16.26 -4.25 7.87
C LEU A 249 15.03 -3.56 8.48
N THR A 250 14.29 -2.77 7.71
CA THR A 250 13.05 -2.13 8.17
C THR A 250 12.00 -3.17 8.55
N HIS A 251 11.88 -4.24 7.77
CA HIS A 251 10.89 -5.30 7.97
C HIS A 251 11.49 -6.58 8.59
N GLN A 252 12.62 -6.45 9.29
CA GLN A 252 13.44 -7.59 9.75
C GLN A 252 12.68 -8.60 10.61
N GLU A 253 11.80 -8.14 11.50
CA GLU A 253 11.08 -9.03 12.43
C GLU A 253 10.19 -10.00 11.66
N ARG A 254 9.45 -9.48 10.68
CA ARG A 254 8.56 -10.29 9.84
C ARG A 254 9.33 -11.13 8.84
N LEU A 255 10.31 -10.52 8.15
CA LEU A 255 11.07 -11.20 7.10
C LEU A 255 11.98 -12.31 7.64
N PHE A 256 12.56 -12.17 8.84
CA PHE A 256 13.43 -13.20 9.39
C PHE A 256 12.70 -14.25 10.24
N ALA A 257 11.51 -14.00 10.77
CA ALA A 257 10.79 -14.95 11.63
C ALA A 257 10.54 -16.32 10.96
N SER A 258 10.14 -16.32 9.68
CA SER A 258 9.75 -17.51 8.93
C SER A 258 10.46 -17.66 7.58
N ALA A 259 11.52 -16.87 7.34
CA ALA A 259 12.24 -16.90 6.06
C ALA A 259 12.74 -18.32 5.70
N PRO A 260 12.46 -18.79 4.47
CA PRO A 260 13.05 -20.01 3.95
C PRO A 260 14.59 -19.95 3.97
N GLU A 261 15.22 -21.09 4.20
CA GLU A 261 16.68 -21.19 4.29
C GLU A 261 17.37 -20.68 3.00
N GLY A 262 16.76 -20.94 1.83
CA GLY A 262 17.27 -20.43 0.56
C GLY A 262 17.32 -18.90 0.50
N PHE A 263 16.31 -18.21 1.06
CA PHE A 263 16.28 -16.74 1.11
C PHE A 263 17.34 -16.20 2.08
N ARG A 264 17.48 -16.81 3.27
CA ARG A 264 18.52 -16.43 4.24
C ARG A 264 19.92 -16.62 3.68
N SER A 265 20.19 -17.76 3.06
CA SER A 265 21.47 -18.07 2.43
C SER A 265 21.81 -17.09 1.31
N ALA A 266 20.83 -16.77 0.44
CA ALA A 266 21.00 -15.79 -0.63
C ALA A 266 21.28 -14.37 -0.07
N LEU A 267 20.57 -13.94 0.98
CA LEU A 267 20.81 -12.67 1.65
C LEU A 267 22.19 -12.62 2.30
N ARG A 268 22.60 -13.70 2.97
CA ARG A 268 23.92 -13.84 3.56
C ARG A 268 25.01 -13.72 2.49
N ALA A 269 24.87 -14.42 1.36
CA ALA A 269 25.83 -14.37 0.26
C ALA A 269 25.97 -12.94 -0.30
N LEU A 270 24.85 -12.26 -0.56
CA LEU A 270 24.87 -10.86 -1.01
C LEU A 270 25.50 -9.94 0.05
N ALA A 271 25.15 -10.08 1.33
CA ALA A 271 25.70 -9.22 2.37
C ALA A 271 27.22 -9.42 2.52
N ARG A 272 27.72 -10.66 2.42
CA ARG A 272 29.16 -10.94 2.44
C ARG A 272 29.89 -10.26 1.28
N SER A 273 29.32 -10.23 0.07
CA SER A 273 29.96 -9.55 -1.07
C SER A 273 29.96 -8.03 -0.90
N LEU A 274 28.88 -7.45 -0.37
CA LEU A 274 28.74 -6.01 -0.17
C LEU A 274 29.58 -5.46 0.97
N VAL A 275 29.85 -6.23 2.03
CA VAL A 275 30.79 -5.85 3.11
C VAL A 275 32.21 -5.61 2.57
N GLN A 276 32.62 -6.39 1.59
CA GLN A 276 33.93 -6.27 0.95
C GLN A 276 33.97 -5.16 -0.12
N GLY A 277 32.80 -4.60 -0.46
CA GLY A 277 32.64 -3.59 -1.50
C GLY A 277 33.09 -2.19 -1.08
N PRO A 278 33.29 -1.28 -2.06
CA PRO A 278 33.76 0.08 -1.81
C PRO A 278 32.65 1.02 -1.29
N SER A 279 31.37 0.67 -1.43
CA SER A 279 30.25 1.50 -0.98
C SER A 279 30.01 1.33 0.51
N MET A 280 30.38 2.34 1.31
CA MET A 280 30.16 2.34 2.76
C MET A 280 28.68 2.21 3.13
N GLY A 281 27.78 2.84 2.35
CA GLY A 281 26.32 2.75 2.58
C GLY A 281 25.77 1.32 2.42
N CYS A 282 26.33 0.56 1.48
CA CYS A 282 26.04 -0.87 1.31
C CYS A 282 26.70 -1.69 2.43
N ALA A 283 27.98 -1.46 2.70
CA ALA A 283 28.76 -2.24 3.66
C ALA A 283 28.17 -2.17 5.08
N LEU A 284 27.73 -0.98 5.52
CA LEU A 284 27.06 -0.78 6.81
C LEU A 284 25.75 -1.60 6.93
N ARG A 285 24.90 -1.53 5.92
CA ARG A 285 23.63 -2.29 5.91
C ARG A 285 23.87 -3.78 5.78
N ALA A 286 24.87 -4.18 5.00
CA ALA A 286 25.26 -5.56 4.83
C ALA A 286 25.76 -6.17 6.15
N ALA A 287 26.59 -5.43 6.91
CA ALA A 287 26.99 -5.83 8.25
C ALA A 287 25.78 -6.00 9.19
N ALA A 288 24.83 -5.06 9.14
CA ALA A 288 23.59 -5.17 9.91
C ALA A 288 22.73 -6.38 9.50
N VAL A 289 22.65 -6.71 8.20
CA VAL A 289 21.93 -7.90 7.71
C VAL A 289 22.62 -9.19 8.16
N LEU A 290 23.96 -9.24 8.14
CA LEU A 290 24.72 -10.42 8.61
C LEU A 290 24.45 -10.74 10.07
N LYS A 291 24.16 -9.76 10.93
CA LYS A 291 23.70 -10.02 12.30
C LYS A 291 22.54 -11.03 12.35
N PHE A 292 21.60 -10.93 11.40
CA PHE A 292 20.39 -11.75 11.34
C PHE A 292 20.59 -13.00 10.47
N ALA A 293 21.04 -12.82 9.23
CA ALA A 293 21.14 -13.90 8.23
C ALA A 293 22.48 -14.66 8.27
N GLY A 294 23.49 -14.13 8.96
CA GLY A 294 24.83 -14.67 8.98
C GLY A 294 25.03 -15.81 9.99
N ALA A 295 26.17 -16.48 9.82
CA ALA A 295 26.66 -17.58 10.66
C ALA A 295 27.95 -17.17 11.39
N PRO A 296 28.40 -17.92 12.42
CA PRO A 296 29.53 -17.52 13.26
C PRO A 296 30.82 -17.20 12.49
N GLU A 297 31.08 -17.91 11.39
CA GLU A 297 32.25 -17.67 10.53
C GLU A 297 32.25 -16.31 9.81
N ASP A 298 31.09 -15.63 9.71
CA ASP A 298 31.00 -14.29 9.14
C ASP A 298 31.58 -13.20 10.07
N ALA A 299 31.79 -13.50 11.35
CA ALA A 299 32.37 -12.55 12.30
C ALA A 299 33.79 -12.12 11.88
N ALA A 300 34.60 -13.06 11.41
CA ALA A 300 35.96 -12.78 10.94
C ALA A 300 35.98 -11.86 9.71
N LEU A 301 34.98 -11.99 8.82
CA LEU A 301 34.82 -11.10 7.67
C LEU A 301 34.54 -9.66 8.13
N LEU A 302 33.68 -9.49 9.13
CA LEU A 302 33.35 -8.16 9.66
C LEU A 302 34.54 -7.51 10.36
N ASP A 303 35.34 -8.28 11.09
CA ASP A 303 36.56 -7.74 11.72
C ASP A 303 37.57 -7.26 10.66
N ALA A 304 37.77 -8.06 9.61
CA ALA A 304 38.74 -7.76 8.54
C ALA A 304 38.38 -6.51 7.73
N HIS A 305 37.08 -6.23 7.58
CA HIS A 305 36.57 -5.09 6.80
C HIS A 305 35.98 -3.97 7.69
N CYS A 306 36.33 -3.95 8.98
CA CYS A 306 35.84 -2.96 9.92
C CYS A 306 36.30 -1.54 9.52
N PRO A 307 35.39 -0.57 9.36
CA PRO A 307 35.75 0.80 8.99
C PRO A 307 36.62 1.47 10.05
N ALA A 308 37.47 2.41 9.63
CA ALA A 308 38.29 3.22 10.55
C ALA A 308 37.47 4.21 11.38
N ASP A 309 36.35 4.70 10.83
CA ASP A 309 35.42 5.58 11.54
C ASP A 309 34.76 4.84 12.71
N ALA A 310 34.82 5.43 13.91
CA ALA A 310 34.36 4.78 15.14
C ALA A 310 32.85 4.49 15.16
N THR A 311 32.03 5.37 14.58
CA THR A 311 30.58 5.20 14.51
C THR A 311 30.22 4.04 13.59
N PHE A 312 30.86 3.97 12.42
CA PHE A 312 30.66 2.88 11.46
C PHE A 312 31.22 1.55 11.94
N ALA A 313 32.40 1.56 12.58
CA ALA A 313 33.01 0.38 13.20
C ALA A 313 32.08 -0.26 14.25
N GLN A 314 31.29 0.54 14.97
CA GLN A 314 30.37 0.02 15.99
C GLN A 314 29.30 -0.91 15.37
N VAL A 315 28.82 -0.62 14.16
CA VAL A 315 27.86 -1.48 13.46
C VAL A 315 28.47 -2.85 13.18
N PHE A 316 29.70 -2.87 12.66
CA PHE A 316 30.45 -4.09 12.35
C PHE A 316 30.76 -4.91 13.60
N ARG A 317 31.29 -4.27 14.65
CA ARG A 317 31.61 -4.93 15.92
C ARG A 317 30.37 -5.51 16.59
N ASN A 318 29.25 -4.79 16.56
CA ASN A 318 27.97 -5.28 17.10
C ASN A 318 27.49 -6.53 16.37
N ALA A 319 27.54 -6.53 15.04
CA ALA A 319 27.16 -7.68 14.23
C ALA A 319 28.10 -8.87 14.48
N ALA A 320 29.42 -8.65 14.49
CA ALA A 320 30.41 -9.70 14.76
C ALA A 320 30.24 -10.32 16.15
N ARG A 321 29.96 -9.52 17.18
CA ARG A 321 29.67 -10.02 18.54
C ARG A 321 28.45 -10.95 18.54
N VAL A 322 27.33 -10.50 17.96
CA VAL A 322 26.10 -11.30 17.91
C VAL A 322 26.32 -12.63 17.16
N LEU A 323 27.12 -12.62 16.10
CA LEU A 323 27.45 -13.84 15.35
C LEU A 323 28.25 -14.85 16.18
N ARG A 324 29.18 -14.37 17.03
CA ARG A 324 29.92 -15.24 17.97
C ARG A 324 29.04 -15.77 19.09
N GLU A 325 27.97 -15.06 19.46
CA GLU A 325 27.02 -15.49 20.49
C GLU A 325 26.01 -16.55 19.98
N LYS A 326 25.94 -16.80 18.66
CA LYS A 326 25.08 -17.85 18.06
C LYS A 326 25.66 -19.28 18.20
N HIS A 327 26.72 -19.46 18.99
CA HIS A 327 27.33 -20.76 19.27
C HIS A 327 26.52 -21.58 20.29
#